data_AF-A0AAU3WAG5-F1
#
_entry.id   AF-A0AAU3WAG5-F1
#
_cell.length_a   1.000
_cell.length_b   1.000
_cell.length_c   1.000
_cell.angle_alpha   90.00
_cell.angle_beta   90.00
_cell.angle_gamma   90.00
#
_symmetry.space_group_name_H-M   'P 1'
#
loop_
_entity.id
_entity.type
_entity.pdbx_description
1 polymer ?
#
loop_
_entity_poly.entity_id
_entity_poly.type
_entity_poly.pdbx_seq_one_letter_code
_entity_poly.pdbx_strand_id
1 'polypeptide(L)'
;MTTADDHPGLRDLFARPLLETVWHRRTHRVSRGASVPAGSMSYRSTHTQQPLSELEEAVLIALTGSTGLTMPDRPFEDPRNGKPIMAKPNMTMTGRTAGSPDNAQGTHFFLINDSGTYFLRKLPPAPREPFDAGTLITRARESKVRVLDQRLDVTQGLRDFPAYLDSNRFLSNLPGTTVFLPVVDLSHQYINALMYLLTQPDGARPTLVDDRNLYRPAGVKKWVKNGFLNKDLKLPLGALGPMRTQIEADLLLQNMMLTAEAMGLGAWIHASINPQIALGDPKFSRTYGRMLGFTFVTPRWRLADLWRWHVPLPKYATLRSHPVGLTSREGEPLIAAACPPTHQSMSDAVDAVIAAKFGTGGTYSDKDVFARIYKEDYGQRYLAEASEYDERVIDCARDICEYIIGTHRRFPAHTDAIHVPGIWLQTHHVESEYYDRFFVNGLTPAHRRHAELWDT
;
A
#
# COMPACT_ATOMS: atom_id res chain seq x y z
N MET A 1 -29.83 -26.64 7.77
CA MET A 1 -28.62 -25.86 8.08
C MET A 1 -27.44 -26.64 7.53
N THR A 2 -27.15 -26.43 6.26
CA THR A 2 -25.92 -26.87 5.60
C THR A 2 -24.77 -26.08 6.22
N THR A 3 -23.74 -26.76 6.72
CA THR A 3 -22.54 -26.11 7.25
C THR A 3 -21.89 -25.30 6.13
N ALA A 4 -21.42 -24.09 6.43
CA ALA A 4 -20.76 -23.18 5.48
C ALA A 4 -19.37 -23.70 4.99
N ASP A 5 -19.13 -25.01 5.05
CA ASP A 5 -17.81 -25.64 4.93
C ASP A 5 -17.53 -26.24 3.54
N ASP A 6 -18.53 -26.44 2.66
CA ASP A 6 -18.34 -27.09 1.35
C ASP A 6 -18.93 -26.27 0.19
N HIS A 7 -18.49 -25.01 0.05
CA HIS A 7 -18.83 -24.21 -1.13
C HIS A 7 -18.08 -24.74 -2.37
N PRO A 8 -18.77 -25.18 -3.45
CA PRO A 8 -18.12 -25.85 -4.58
C PRO A 8 -17.00 -25.04 -5.24
N GLY A 9 -17.21 -23.73 -5.42
CA GLY A 9 -16.20 -22.82 -5.96
C GLY A 9 -14.97 -22.66 -5.07
N LEU A 10 -15.15 -22.67 -3.74
CA LEU A 10 -14.03 -22.58 -2.80
C LEU A 10 -13.19 -23.86 -2.81
N ARG A 11 -13.86 -25.02 -2.92
CA ARG A 11 -13.21 -26.32 -3.08
C ARG A 11 -12.43 -26.41 -4.41
N ASP A 12 -13.00 -25.93 -5.52
CA ASP A 12 -12.29 -25.88 -6.81
C ASP A 12 -11.06 -24.96 -6.72
N LEU A 13 -11.18 -23.81 -6.04
CA LEU A 13 -10.06 -22.91 -5.80
C LEU A 13 -8.92 -23.58 -5.02
N PHE A 14 -9.22 -24.32 -3.94
CA PHE A 14 -8.19 -25.03 -3.16
C PHE A 14 -7.50 -26.14 -3.94
N ALA A 15 -8.23 -26.82 -4.84
CA ALA A 15 -7.68 -27.87 -5.66
C ALA A 15 -6.82 -27.36 -6.83
N ARG A 16 -6.89 -26.05 -7.15
CA ARG A 16 -6.29 -25.49 -8.36
C ARG A 16 -4.77 -25.35 -8.24
N PRO A 17 -3.98 -25.88 -9.20
CA PRO A 17 -2.53 -25.74 -9.18
C PRO A 17 -2.09 -24.28 -9.39
N LEU A 18 -1.26 -23.76 -8.49
CA LEU A 18 -0.72 -22.40 -8.58
C LEU A 18 -0.02 -22.13 -9.93
N LEU A 19 0.83 -23.04 -10.39
CA LEU A 19 1.60 -22.87 -11.63
C LEU A 19 0.71 -22.83 -12.87
N GLU A 20 -0.41 -23.57 -12.85
CA GLU A 20 -1.39 -23.54 -13.93
C GLU A 20 -2.05 -22.16 -14.00
N THR A 21 -2.51 -21.64 -12.86
CA THR A 21 -3.05 -20.26 -12.77
C THR A 21 -2.03 -19.25 -13.29
N VAL A 22 -0.77 -19.31 -12.86
CA VAL A 22 0.28 -18.38 -13.29
C VAL A 22 0.49 -18.42 -14.81
N TRP A 23 0.53 -19.62 -15.41
CA TRP A 23 0.82 -19.79 -16.84
C TRP A 23 -0.36 -19.39 -17.75
N HIS A 24 -1.58 -19.64 -17.27
CA HIS A 24 -2.80 -19.40 -18.03
C HIS A 24 -3.40 -18.03 -17.79
N ARG A 25 -2.98 -17.30 -16.74
CA ARG A 25 -3.53 -15.97 -16.40
C ARG A 25 -3.54 -15.03 -17.60
N ARG A 26 -4.66 -14.35 -17.82
CA ARG A 26 -4.79 -13.26 -18.80
C ARG A 26 -5.34 -12.00 -18.14
N THR A 27 -5.61 -11.00 -18.95
CA THR A 27 -6.20 -9.74 -18.51
C THR A 27 -7.56 -9.64 -19.16
N HIS A 28 -8.60 -9.65 -18.34
CA HIS A 28 -9.99 -9.52 -18.78
C HIS A 28 -10.52 -8.20 -18.29
N ARG A 29 -10.93 -7.33 -19.23
CA ARG A 29 -11.39 -5.95 -18.95
C ARG A 29 -12.89 -5.78 -19.10
N VAL A 30 -13.51 -6.61 -19.93
CA VAL A 30 -14.93 -6.52 -20.27
C VAL A 30 -15.74 -7.33 -19.25
N SER A 31 -16.42 -6.60 -18.37
CA SER A 31 -17.31 -7.15 -17.37
C SER A 31 -18.67 -7.49 -17.95
N ARG A 32 -19.33 -8.49 -17.35
CA ARG A 32 -20.71 -8.86 -17.63
C ARG A 32 -21.62 -7.63 -17.60
N GLY A 33 -22.41 -7.44 -18.65
CA GLY A 33 -23.30 -6.28 -18.80
C GLY A 33 -22.62 -5.03 -19.39
N ALA A 34 -21.34 -5.08 -19.75
CA ALA A 34 -20.65 -3.95 -20.35
C ALA A 34 -21.01 -3.75 -21.84
N SER A 35 -20.88 -2.51 -22.30
CA SER A 35 -20.93 -2.15 -23.72
C SER A 35 -19.58 -1.59 -24.14
N VAL A 36 -18.99 -2.15 -25.19
CA VAL A 36 -17.65 -1.82 -25.67
C VAL A 36 -17.75 -1.30 -27.10
N PRO A 37 -17.72 0.03 -27.32
CA PRO A 37 -17.64 0.60 -28.65
C PRO A 37 -16.23 0.37 -29.23
N ALA A 38 -16.15 -0.38 -30.33
CA ALA A 38 -14.89 -0.80 -30.95
C ALA A 38 -15.02 -0.98 -32.49
N GLY A 39 -15.72 -0.06 -33.16
CA GLY A 39 -15.95 -0.12 -34.61
C GLY A 39 -16.72 -1.38 -35.02
N SER A 40 -16.22 -2.12 -36.01
CA SER A 40 -16.80 -3.41 -36.44
C SER A 40 -16.74 -4.51 -35.38
N MET A 41 -15.92 -4.32 -34.34
CA MET A 41 -15.81 -5.22 -33.18
C MET A 41 -16.61 -4.73 -31.97
N SER A 42 -17.51 -3.76 -32.16
CA SER A 42 -18.35 -3.27 -31.06
C SER A 42 -19.22 -4.39 -30.48
N TYR A 43 -19.36 -4.36 -29.16
CA TYR A 43 -20.16 -5.33 -28.41
C TYR A 43 -21.09 -4.62 -27.44
N ARG A 44 -22.32 -5.10 -27.35
CA ARG A 44 -23.30 -4.67 -26.35
C ARG A 44 -23.82 -5.92 -25.66
N SER A 45 -23.53 -6.05 -24.37
CA SER A 45 -24.07 -7.15 -23.58
C SER A 45 -25.60 -7.09 -23.50
N THR A 46 -26.22 -8.26 -23.51
CA THR A 46 -27.65 -8.45 -23.20
C THR A 46 -27.88 -8.84 -21.74
N HIS A 47 -26.81 -9.04 -20.97
CA HIS A 47 -26.88 -9.47 -19.57
C HIS A 47 -26.97 -8.28 -18.62
N THR A 48 -27.55 -8.51 -17.46
CA THR A 48 -27.50 -7.56 -16.34
C THR A 48 -26.12 -7.58 -15.70
N GLN A 49 -25.69 -6.42 -15.20
CA GLN A 49 -24.50 -6.31 -14.35
C GLN A 49 -24.67 -7.19 -13.11
N GLN A 50 -23.62 -7.91 -12.72
CA GLN A 50 -23.63 -8.85 -11.59
C GLN A 50 -22.44 -8.54 -10.67
N PRO A 51 -22.69 -7.93 -9.49
CA PRO A 51 -21.66 -7.76 -8.45
C PRO A 51 -21.08 -9.11 -8.02
N LEU A 52 -19.85 -9.11 -7.51
CA LEU A 52 -19.33 -10.29 -6.83
C LEU A 52 -20.21 -10.66 -5.63
N SER A 53 -20.36 -11.95 -5.40
CA SER A 53 -20.94 -12.47 -4.17
C SER A 53 -20.07 -12.10 -2.96
N GLU A 54 -20.66 -12.21 -1.77
CA GLU A 54 -19.96 -11.90 -0.53
C GLU A 54 -18.75 -12.80 -0.30
N LEU A 55 -18.86 -14.09 -0.65
CA LEU A 55 -17.77 -15.05 -0.50
C LEU A 55 -16.61 -14.76 -1.44
N GLU A 56 -16.90 -14.46 -2.72
CA GLU A 56 -15.85 -14.13 -3.68
C GLU A 56 -15.07 -12.88 -3.27
N GLU A 57 -15.79 -11.84 -2.84
CA GLU A 57 -15.18 -10.63 -2.34
C GLU A 57 -14.38 -10.89 -1.06
N ALA A 58 -14.87 -11.76 -0.17
CA ALA A 58 -14.17 -12.15 1.05
C ALA A 58 -12.84 -12.86 0.78
N VAL A 59 -12.79 -13.76 -0.21
CA VAL A 59 -11.54 -14.42 -0.64
C VAL A 59 -10.52 -13.38 -1.08
N LEU A 60 -10.92 -12.38 -1.88
CA LEU A 60 -10.02 -11.33 -2.35
C LEU A 60 -9.57 -10.40 -1.22
N ILE A 61 -10.46 -10.05 -0.29
CA ILE A 61 -10.11 -9.26 0.90
C ILE A 61 -9.07 -9.99 1.76
N ALA A 62 -9.21 -11.31 1.94
CA ALA A 62 -8.27 -12.12 2.72
C ALA A 62 -6.83 -12.03 2.18
N LEU A 63 -6.66 -11.80 0.88
CA LEU A 63 -5.35 -11.60 0.24
C LEU A 63 -4.71 -10.25 0.54
N THR A 64 -5.44 -9.32 1.15
CA THR A 64 -4.87 -8.09 1.73
C THR A 64 -4.48 -8.29 3.20
N GLY A 65 -4.84 -9.43 3.79
CA GLY A 65 -4.74 -9.72 5.22
C GLY A 65 -3.39 -10.28 5.67
N SER A 66 -3.42 -10.96 6.80
CA SER A 66 -2.25 -11.51 7.49
C SER A 66 -2.11 -13.03 7.30
N THR A 67 -0.87 -13.52 7.28
CA THR A 67 -0.52 -14.95 7.08
C THR A 67 -0.01 -15.64 8.34
N GLY A 68 0.16 -14.91 9.44
CA GLY A 68 0.74 -15.43 10.68
C GLY A 68 1.77 -14.47 11.26
N LEU A 69 2.92 -15.01 11.69
CA LEU A 69 4.05 -14.25 12.21
C LEU A 69 5.28 -14.45 11.31
N THR A 70 6.11 -13.41 11.20
CA THR A 70 7.39 -13.46 10.46
C THR A 70 8.46 -14.21 11.25
N MET A 71 9.50 -14.67 10.54
CA MET A 71 10.68 -15.31 11.13
C MET A 71 11.86 -14.32 11.07
N PRO A 72 12.24 -13.67 12.18
CA PRO A 72 13.33 -12.69 12.18
C PRO A 72 14.70 -13.39 12.25
N ASP A 73 15.20 -13.88 11.12
CA ASP A 73 16.36 -14.76 10.97
C ASP A 73 17.66 -14.05 10.51
N ARG A 74 17.79 -12.75 10.80
CA ARG A 74 18.96 -11.96 10.40
C ARG A 74 20.21 -12.31 11.23
N PRO A 75 21.41 -12.20 10.64
CA PRO A 75 22.65 -12.32 11.40
C PRO A 75 22.77 -11.18 12.42
N PHE A 76 23.36 -11.48 13.58
CA PHE A 76 23.61 -10.49 14.63
C PHE A 76 25.00 -9.89 14.54
N GLU A 77 25.91 -10.50 13.79
CA GLU A 77 27.31 -10.09 13.68
C GLU A 77 27.89 -10.31 12.29
N ASP A 78 28.92 -9.53 11.95
CA ASP A 78 29.70 -9.70 10.73
C ASP A 78 30.66 -10.88 10.90
N PRO A 79 30.55 -11.95 10.09
CA PRO A 79 31.36 -13.16 10.27
C PRO A 79 32.86 -12.92 10.08
N ARG A 80 33.26 -11.78 9.52
CA ARG A 80 34.68 -11.44 9.29
C ARG A 80 35.36 -10.85 10.52
N ASN A 81 34.60 -10.20 11.41
CA ASN A 81 35.16 -9.41 12.51
C ASN A 81 34.35 -9.43 13.82
N GLY A 82 33.22 -10.15 13.86
CA GLY A 82 32.37 -10.29 15.05
C GLY A 82 31.67 -8.99 15.48
N LYS A 83 31.68 -7.93 14.67
CA LYS A 83 31.00 -6.68 15.03
C LYS A 83 29.49 -6.83 14.90
N PRO A 84 28.69 -6.25 15.82
CA PRO A 84 27.25 -6.28 15.73
C PRO A 84 26.70 -5.74 14.40
N ILE A 85 25.66 -6.40 13.89
CA ILE A 85 24.87 -6.00 12.72
C ILE A 85 23.44 -5.73 13.17
N MET A 86 22.80 -4.71 12.59
CA MET A 86 21.38 -4.42 12.83
C MET A 86 20.48 -5.60 12.50
N ALA A 87 19.98 -6.27 13.54
CA ALA A 87 19.12 -7.45 13.41
C ALA A 87 17.63 -7.17 13.64
N LYS A 88 17.27 -6.00 14.19
CA LYS A 88 15.89 -5.60 14.53
C LYS A 88 15.27 -4.51 13.59
N PRO A 89 15.38 -4.57 12.25
CA PRO A 89 14.83 -3.50 11.40
C PRO A 89 13.32 -3.61 11.18
N ASN A 90 12.70 -4.77 11.40
CA ASN A 90 11.26 -4.96 11.16
C ASN A 90 10.41 -3.98 11.99
N MET A 91 9.33 -3.44 11.41
CA MET A 91 8.41 -2.54 12.12
C MET A 91 7.26 -3.27 12.83
N THR A 92 6.91 -4.47 12.37
CA THR A 92 5.96 -5.38 13.02
C THR A 92 6.41 -6.83 12.83
N MET A 93 5.84 -7.76 13.59
CA MET A 93 6.09 -9.20 13.47
C MET A 93 4.94 -9.97 12.82
N THR A 94 3.78 -9.35 12.60
CA THR A 94 2.69 -9.97 11.83
C THR A 94 3.16 -10.22 10.40
N GLY A 95 2.92 -11.40 9.83
CA GLY A 95 3.16 -11.67 8.41
C GLY A 95 1.99 -11.24 7.53
N ARG A 96 2.25 -10.89 6.27
CA ARG A 96 1.23 -10.65 5.24
C ARG A 96 1.35 -11.64 4.09
N THR A 97 0.32 -11.66 3.25
CA THR A 97 0.22 -12.46 2.03
C THR A 97 1.23 -12.04 0.94
N ALA A 98 1.90 -10.90 1.11
CA ALA A 98 3.00 -10.45 0.26
C ALA A 98 4.17 -9.90 1.08
N GLY A 99 5.35 -9.84 0.45
CA GLY A 99 6.54 -9.25 1.05
C GLY A 99 6.40 -7.73 1.23
N SER A 100 6.94 -7.22 2.34
CA SER A 100 7.00 -5.79 2.65
C SER A 100 8.41 -5.44 3.16
N PRO A 101 9.06 -4.38 2.65
CA PRO A 101 10.38 -3.97 3.15
C PRO A 101 10.35 -3.73 4.66
N ASP A 102 11.28 -4.37 5.37
CA ASP A 102 11.34 -4.37 6.84
C ASP A 102 10.01 -4.69 7.52
N ASN A 103 9.19 -5.51 6.86
CA ASN A 103 7.83 -5.82 7.28
C ASN A 103 7.04 -4.57 7.72
N ALA A 104 7.21 -3.44 7.03
CA ALA A 104 6.64 -2.16 7.44
C ALA A 104 5.13 -2.09 7.25
N GLN A 105 4.64 -2.82 6.25
CA GLN A 105 3.22 -2.96 5.95
C GLN A 105 2.51 -1.62 5.73
N GLY A 106 3.14 -0.68 5.03
CA GLY A 106 2.58 0.64 4.76
C GLY A 106 1.35 0.62 3.85
N THR A 107 1.05 -0.49 3.17
CA THR A 107 -0.07 -0.56 2.21
C THR A 107 -1.41 -0.77 2.91
N HIS A 108 -2.34 0.15 2.68
CA HIS A 108 -3.77 0.08 2.99
C HIS A 108 -4.57 -0.14 1.71
N PHE A 109 -5.77 -0.71 1.82
CA PHE A 109 -6.66 -0.91 0.69
C PHE A 109 -8.00 -0.21 0.90
N PHE A 110 -8.50 0.38 -0.18
CA PHE A 110 -9.91 0.73 -0.32
C PHE A 110 -10.57 -0.27 -1.26
N LEU A 111 -11.74 -0.76 -0.87
CA LEU A 111 -12.63 -1.56 -1.70
C LEU A 111 -13.77 -0.69 -2.21
N ILE A 112 -14.02 -0.72 -3.51
CA ILE A 112 -15.09 0.03 -4.17
C ILE A 112 -15.98 -0.98 -4.88
N ASN A 113 -17.24 -1.07 -4.47
CA ASN A 113 -18.26 -1.91 -5.10
C ASN A 113 -19.61 -1.16 -5.15
N ASP A 114 -20.65 -1.80 -5.68
CA ASP A 114 -21.95 -1.13 -5.89
C ASP A 114 -22.63 -0.65 -4.61
N SER A 115 -22.25 -1.21 -3.46
CA SER A 115 -22.79 -0.83 -2.15
C SER A 115 -22.07 0.35 -1.50
N GLY A 116 -20.92 0.78 -2.01
CA GLY A 116 -20.15 1.87 -1.43
C GLY A 116 -18.64 1.78 -1.61
N THR A 117 -17.93 2.62 -0.87
CA THR A 117 -16.47 2.59 -0.74
C THR A 117 -16.09 2.30 0.70
N TYR A 118 -15.17 1.37 0.90
CA TYR A 118 -14.77 0.86 2.21
C TYR A 118 -13.26 0.93 2.37
N PHE A 119 -12.77 1.40 3.51
CA PHE A 119 -11.41 1.18 3.95
C PHE A 119 -11.30 -0.23 4.56
N LEU A 120 -10.27 -0.99 4.20
CA LEU A 120 -10.03 -2.34 4.73
C LEU A 120 -9.03 -2.29 5.88
N ARG A 121 -9.49 -2.61 7.09
CA ARG A 121 -8.64 -2.78 8.27
C ARG A 121 -7.78 -4.04 8.13
N LYS A 122 -6.55 -3.94 8.62
CA LYS A 122 -5.66 -5.10 8.78
C LYS A 122 -6.04 -5.81 10.07
N LEU A 123 -6.84 -6.85 9.97
CA LEU A 123 -7.21 -7.65 11.14
C LEU A 123 -6.00 -8.44 11.68
N PRO A 124 -5.90 -8.65 13.01
CA PRO A 124 -4.86 -9.48 13.60
C PRO A 124 -4.84 -10.90 13.00
N PRO A 125 -3.67 -11.57 12.96
CA PRO A 125 -3.59 -12.96 12.53
C PRO A 125 -4.49 -13.87 13.35
N ALA A 126 -5.25 -14.74 12.68
CA ALA A 126 -6.11 -15.73 13.31
C ALA A 126 -5.69 -17.15 12.89
N PRO A 127 -4.52 -17.65 13.34
CA PRO A 127 -3.95 -18.92 12.87
C PRO A 127 -4.76 -20.17 13.25
N ARG A 128 -5.75 -20.04 14.15
CA ARG A 128 -6.64 -21.12 14.57
C ARG A 128 -8.00 -21.10 13.84
N GLU A 129 -8.29 -20.02 13.14
CA GLU A 129 -9.52 -19.93 12.37
C GLU A 129 -9.35 -20.69 11.04
N PRO A 130 -10.34 -21.52 10.66
CA PRO A 130 -10.30 -22.25 9.39
C PRO A 130 -10.42 -21.30 8.20
N PHE A 131 -9.85 -21.70 7.06
CA PHE A 131 -10.06 -21.00 5.79
C PHE A 131 -11.32 -21.58 5.12
N ASP A 132 -12.49 -21.30 5.68
CA ASP A 132 -13.81 -21.69 5.15
C ASP A 132 -14.67 -20.47 4.79
N ALA A 133 -15.81 -20.71 4.14
CA ALA A 133 -16.63 -19.62 3.63
C ALA A 133 -17.19 -18.72 4.75
N GLY A 134 -17.67 -19.32 5.84
CA GLY A 134 -18.26 -18.57 6.95
C GLY A 134 -17.24 -17.65 7.64
N THR A 135 -16.03 -18.16 7.86
CA THR A 135 -14.93 -17.42 8.46
C THR A 135 -14.47 -16.30 7.55
N LEU A 136 -14.25 -16.58 6.26
CA LEU A 136 -13.84 -15.55 5.30
C LEU A 136 -14.84 -14.40 5.24
N ILE A 137 -16.14 -14.70 5.12
CA ILE A 137 -17.20 -13.69 5.08
C ILE A 137 -17.22 -12.86 6.37
N THR A 138 -17.16 -13.51 7.53
CA THR A 138 -17.18 -12.83 8.83
C THR A 138 -16.01 -11.86 8.96
N ARG A 139 -14.79 -12.32 8.68
CA ARG A 139 -13.59 -11.47 8.72
C ARG A 139 -13.63 -10.36 7.69
N ALA A 140 -14.15 -10.63 6.50
CA ALA A 140 -14.31 -9.60 5.47
C ALA A 140 -15.26 -8.48 5.95
N ARG A 141 -16.38 -8.82 6.59
CA ARG A 141 -17.31 -7.84 7.19
C ARG A 141 -16.62 -7.02 8.28
N GLU A 142 -15.91 -7.66 9.21
CA GLU A 142 -15.18 -6.99 10.30
C GLU A 142 -14.10 -6.03 9.78
N SER A 143 -13.46 -6.38 8.66
CA SER A 143 -12.41 -5.54 8.07
C SER A 143 -12.94 -4.26 7.42
N LYS A 144 -14.20 -4.22 6.98
CA LYS A 144 -14.76 -3.13 6.17
C LYS A 144 -15.21 -1.96 7.04
N VAL A 145 -14.61 -0.80 6.80
CA VAL A 145 -15.07 0.49 7.35
C VAL A 145 -15.63 1.32 6.21
N ARG A 146 -16.94 1.60 6.21
CA ARG A 146 -17.57 2.40 5.15
C ARG A 146 -17.06 3.85 5.21
N VAL A 147 -16.51 4.34 4.10
CA VAL A 147 -16.03 5.72 3.95
C VAL A 147 -16.92 6.56 3.02
N LEU A 148 -17.53 5.93 2.01
CA LEU A 148 -18.54 6.54 1.13
C LEU A 148 -19.73 5.60 0.96
N ASP A 149 -20.95 6.15 0.88
CA ASP A 149 -22.19 5.36 0.65
C ASP A 149 -22.39 4.97 -0.82
N GLN A 150 -21.46 5.40 -1.68
CA GLN A 150 -21.48 5.17 -3.11
C GLN A 150 -20.08 4.75 -3.59
N ARG A 151 -20.00 4.28 -4.83
CA ARG A 151 -18.72 4.04 -5.50
C ARG A 151 -17.91 5.33 -5.49
N LEU A 152 -16.60 5.20 -5.23
CA LEU A 152 -15.67 6.29 -5.47
C LEU A 152 -15.58 6.49 -6.99
N ASP A 153 -16.30 7.48 -7.51
CA ASP A 153 -16.17 7.93 -8.89
C ASP A 153 -16.38 9.44 -8.97
N VAL A 154 -15.95 10.03 -10.07
CA VAL A 154 -16.25 11.42 -10.41
C VAL A 154 -17.70 11.53 -10.91
N THR A 155 -18.30 12.72 -10.77
CA THR A 155 -19.65 12.98 -11.30
C THR A 155 -19.75 12.59 -12.78
N GLN A 156 -20.93 12.09 -13.19
CA GLN A 156 -21.19 11.72 -14.57
C GLN A 156 -20.81 12.86 -15.54
N GLY A 157 -20.13 12.50 -16.63
CA GLY A 157 -19.61 13.46 -17.61
C GLY A 157 -18.23 14.05 -17.28
N LEU A 158 -17.69 13.83 -16.07
CA LEU A 158 -16.36 14.31 -15.68
C LEU A 158 -15.28 13.23 -15.75
N ARG A 159 -15.56 12.09 -16.40
CA ARG A 159 -14.61 10.98 -16.52
C ARG A 159 -13.50 11.23 -17.55
N ASP A 160 -13.52 12.33 -18.28
CA ASP A 160 -12.42 12.70 -19.19
C ASP A 160 -11.14 13.07 -18.45
N PHE A 161 -10.01 13.08 -19.17
CA PHE A 161 -8.74 13.56 -18.63
C PHE A 161 -8.93 14.98 -18.07
N PRO A 162 -8.46 15.29 -16.84
CA PRO A 162 -7.48 14.55 -16.04
C PRO A 162 -8.01 13.45 -15.10
N ALA A 163 -9.32 13.17 -15.07
CA ALA A 163 -9.90 12.20 -14.13
C ALA A 163 -9.52 10.76 -14.44
N TYR A 164 -9.71 10.30 -15.68
CA TYR A 164 -9.26 9.00 -16.16
C TYR A 164 -8.33 9.15 -17.36
N LEU A 165 -7.50 8.12 -17.58
CA LEU A 165 -6.69 7.99 -18.79
C LEU A 165 -7.49 7.34 -19.91
N ASP A 166 -7.75 8.10 -20.97
CA ASP A 166 -8.29 7.65 -22.26
C ASP A 166 -9.35 6.54 -22.14
N SER A 167 -9.13 5.37 -22.75
CA SER A 167 -10.11 4.28 -22.82
C SER A 167 -10.47 3.67 -21.47
N ASN A 168 -9.65 3.84 -20.42
CA ASN A 168 -9.96 3.30 -19.09
C ASN A 168 -11.23 3.93 -18.50
N ARG A 169 -11.61 5.14 -18.94
CA ARG A 169 -12.85 5.81 -18.52
C ARG A 169 -14.12 5.06 -18.91
N PHE A 170 -14.05 4.10 -19.83
CA PHE A 170 -15.20 3.34 -20.31
C PHE A 170 -15.34 1.96 -19.67
N LEU A 171 -14.26 1.39 -19.14
CA LEU A 171 -14.20 0.01 -18.63
C LEU A 171 -13.90 -0.07 -17.13
N SER A 172 -13.29 0.99 -16.58
CA SER A 172 -12.95 1.05 -15.16
C SER A 172 -14.16 1.36 -14.30
N ASN A 173 -14.22 0.78 -13.10
CA ASN A 173 -15.14 1.12 -12.03
C ASN A 173 -16.62 1.15 -12.45
N LEU A 174 -17.01 0.24 -13.35
CA LEU A 174 -18.39 0.09 -13.80
C LEU A 174 -19.24 -0.61 -12.71
N PRO A 175 -20.57 -0.44 -12.74
CA PRO A 175 -21.42 -1.22 -11.84
C PRO A 175 -21.31 -2.72 -12.13
N GLY A 176 -21.49 -3.55 -11.10
CA GLY A 176 -21.22 -4.98 -11.10
C GLY A 176 -19.74 -5.36 -10.92
N THR A 177 -18.83 -4.39 -10.80
CA THR A 177 -17.40 -4.65 -10.60
C THR A 177 -16.96 -4.34 -9.17
N THR A 178 -15.97 -5.06 -8.66
CA THR A 178 -15.29 -4.75 -7.40
C THR A 178 -13.89 -4.26 -7.70
N VAL A 179 -13.46 -3.20 -7.01
CA VAL A 179 -12.17 -2.55 -7.25
C VAL A 179 -11.39 -2.44 -5.94
N PHE A 180 -10.12 -2.82 -5.98
CA PHE A 180 -9.16 -2.69 -4.89
C PHE A 180 -8.13 -1.59 -5.23
N LEU A 181 -8.14 -0.54 -4.41
CA LEU A 181 -7.27 0.64 -4.53
C LEU A 181 -6.22 0.61 -3.40
N PRO A 182 -4.93 0.37 -3.70
CA PRO A 182 -3.88 0.48 -2.71
C PRO A 182 -3.49 1.95 -2.45
N VAL A 183 -3.33 2.27 -1.17
CA VAL A 183 -2.83 3.56 -0.68
C VAL A 183 -1.74 3.26 0.35
N VAL A 184 -0.54 3.78 0.13
CA VAL A 184 0.67 3.41 0.86
C VAL A 184 1.13 4.55 1.75
N ASP A 185 1.20 4.31 3.06
CA ASP A 185 1.94 5.18 3.94
C ASP A 185 3.44 4.91 3.82
N LEU A 186 4.16 5.88 3.24
CA LEU A 186 5.61 5.82 3.10
C LEU A 186 6.34 6.32 4.35
N SER A 187 5.72 7.19 5.15
CA SER A 187 6.40 8.02 6.15
C SER A 187 7.05 7.23 7.28
N HIS A 188 6.35 6.24 7.83
CA HIS A 188 6.86 5.37 8.90
C HIS A 188 8.09 4.57 8.44
N GLN A 189 7.98 3.89 7.30
CA GLN A 189 9.10 3.13 6.76
C GLN A 189 10.21 4.03 6.24
N TYR A 190 9.93 5.25 5.80
CA TYR A 190 10.96 6.19 5.40
C TYR A 190 11.87 6.55 6.58
N ILE A 191 11.30 6.81 7.76
CA ILE A 191 12.06 7.03 9.00
C ILE A 191 12.86 5.76 9.37
N ASN A 192 12.22 4.59 9.36
CA ASN A 192 12.89 3.32 9.67
C ASN A 192 14.04 3.00 8.72
N ALA A 193 13.85 3.21 7.42
CA ALA A 193 14.84 2.93 6.40
C ALA A 193 16.01 3.92 6.43
N LEU A 194 15.79 5.18 6.84
CA LEU A 194 16.88 6.11 7.13
C LEU A 194 17.78 5.57 8.25
N MET A 195 17.20 5.08 9.35
CA MET A 195 17.98 4.47 10.44
C MET A 195 18.76 3.24 9.96
N TYR A 196 18.14 2.40 9.12
CA TYR A 196 18.81 1.25 8.52
C TYR A 196 20.01 1.66 7.64
N LEU A 197 19.85 2.69 6.81
CA LEU A 197 20.94 3.27 6.01
C LEU A 197 22.06 3.88 6.86
N LEU A 198 21.74 4.39 8.05
CA LEU A 198 22.70 5.04 8.95
C LEU A 198 23.39 4.05 9.90
N THR A 199 22.94 2.80 9.95
CA THR A 199 23.56 1.75 10.79
C THR A 199 24.76 1.07 10.12
N GLN A 200 25.20 1.56 8.96
CA GLN A 200 26.39 1.04 8.28
C GLN A 200 27.65 1.25 9.14
N PRO A 201 28.73 0.47 8.92
CA PRO A 201 29.99 0.64 9.64
C PRO A 201 30.61 2.04 9.48
N ASP A 202 31.55 2.38 10.37
CA ASP A 202 32.33 3.61 10.29
C ASP A 202 33.01 3.74 8.92
N GLY A 203 32.93 4.94 8.33
CA GLY A 203 33.42 5.19 6.97
C GLY A 203 32.48 4.73 5.85
N ALA A 204 31.39 4.01 6.12
CA ALA A 204 30.43 3.56 5.10
C ALA A 204 29.05 4.25 5.18
N ARG A 205 28.79 5.05 6.22
CA ARG A 205 27.53 5.79 6.37
C ARG A 205 27.45 6.94 5.36
N PRO A 206 26.41 7.03 4.52
CA PRO A 206 26.34 8.06 3.50
C PRO A 206 26.02 9.44 4.09
N THR A 207 26.59 10.48 3.49
CA THR A 207 26.19 11.88 3.73
C THR A 207 24.96 12.21 2.88
N LEU A 208 23.83 12.45 3.54
CA LEU A 208 22.61 12.88 2.86
C LEU A 208 22.76 14.32 2.35
N VAL A 209 22.50 14.52 1.06
CA VAL A 209 22.58 15.82 0.38
C VAL A 209 21.27 16.17 -0.31
N ASP A 210 20.93 17.44 -0.38
CA ASP A 210 19.66 17.92 -0.94
C ASP A 210 19.85 18.38 -2.39
N ASP A 211 19.46 17.54 -3.35
CA ASP A 211 19.53 17.79 -4.79
C ASP A 211 18.61 18.93 -5.26
N ARG A 212 17.58 19.28 -4.47
CA ARG A 212 16.76 20.49 -4.72
C ARG A 212 17.31 21.72 -4.03
N ASN A 213 18.35 21.62 -3.21
CA ASN A 213 18.97 22.75 -2.51
C ASN A 213 20.49 22.79 -2.73
N LEU A 214 20.90 22.68 -3.99
CA LEU A 214 22.29 22.80 -4.44
C LEU A 214 23.24 21.76 -3.82
N TYR A 215 22.76 20.53 -3.62
CA TYR A 215 23.52 19.42 -3.02
C TYR A 215 24.15 19.76 -1.66
N ARG A 216 23.52 20.67 -0.92
CA ARG A 216 23.95 21.01 0.45
C ARG A 216 23.68 19.83 1.39
N PRO A 217 24.50 19.63 2.44
CA PRO A 217 24.21 18.61 3.45
C PRO A 217 22.83 18.82 4.07
N ALA A 218 22.01 17.77 4.07
CA ALA A 218 20.61 17.80 4.47
C ALA A 218 20.46 17.62 5.99
N GLY A 219 20.74 18.68 6.76
CA GLY A 219 20.70 18.63 8.23
C GLY A 219 21.94 17.99 8.87
N VAL A 220 22.83 17.39 8.07
CA VAL A 220 23.87 16.50 8.57
C VAL A 220 25.28 17.11 8.71
N LYS A 221 25.44 18.43 8.61
CA LYS A 221 26.77 19.07 8.63
C LYS A 221 27.61 18.70 9.86
N LYS A 222 27.00 18.63 11.04
CA LYS A 222 27.70 18.26 12.29
C LYS A 222 28.19 16.81 12.27
N TRP A 223 27.41 15.91 11.68
CA TRP A 223 27.72 14.49 11.54
C TRP A 223 28.82 14.19 10.52
N VAL A 224 28.96 15.04 9.51
CA VAL A 224 30.12 15.00 8.60
C VAL A 224 31.37 15.50 9.34
N LYS A 225 31.25 16.61 10.09
CA LYS A 225 32.37 17.22 10.81
C LYS A 225 32.95 16.32 11.90
N ASN A 226 32.11 15.59 12.63
CA ASN A 226 32.54 14.68 13.69
C ASN A 226 32.92 13.28 13.19
N GLY A 227 32.89 13.04 11.88
CA GLY A 227 33.30 11.77 11.27
C GLY A 227 32.27 10.65 11.33
N PHE A 228 31.06 10.89 11.84
CA PHE A 228 30.00 9.88 11.87
C PHE A 228 29.54 9.48 10.46
N LEU A 229 29.37 10.46 9.56
CA LEU A 229 29.06 10.23 8.15
C LEU A 229 30.31 10.38 7.28
N ASN A 230 30.40 9.53 6.25
CA ASN A 230 31.44 9.63 5.24
C ASN A 230 31.14 10.82 4.31
N LYS A 231 32.04 11.82 4.34
CA LYS A 231 31.96 13.04 3.53
C LYS A 231 32.02 12.81 2.01
N ASP A 232 32.63 11.71 1.58
CA ASP A 232 32.88 11.38 0.18
C ASP A 232 31.75 10.51 -0.40
N LEU A 233 31.02 9.77 0.44
CA LEU A 233 29.85 8.99 0.04
C LEU A 233 28.57 9.83 0.11
N LYS A 234 28.24 10.54 -0.97
CA LYS A 234 27.05 11.41 -1.02
C LYS A 234 25.82 10.66 -1.53
N LEU A 235 24.71 10.79 -0.81
CA LEU A 235 23.41 10.23 -1.19
C LEU A 235 22.35 11.34 -1.32
N PRO A 236 21.90 11.67 -2.53
CA PRO A 236 20.86 12.68 -2.73
C PRO A 236 19.50 12.26 -2.15
N LEU A 237 18.77 13.20 -1.54
CA LEU A 237 17.42 12.94 -1.00
C LEU A 237 16.47 12.44 -2.09
N GLY A 238 16.55 12.98 -3.31
CA GLY A 238 15.73 12.53 -4.45
C GLY A 238 15.97 11.07 -4.83
N ALA A 239 17.17 10.53 -4.59
CA ALA A 239 17.51 9.13 -4.89
C ALA A 239 16.88 8.13 -3.91
N LEU A 240 16.46 8.59 -2.72
CA LEU A 240 15.74 7.75 -1.75
C LEU A 240 14.35 7.36 -2.27
N GLY A 241 13.72 8.23 -3.06
CA GLY A 241 12.39 8.01 -3.63
C GLY A 241 11.38 7.55 -2.55
N PRO A 242 10.59 6.50 -2.81
CA PRO A 242 9.67 5.92 -1.83
C PRO A 242 10.32 4.89 -0.89
N MET A 243 11.65 4.73 -0.91
CA MET A 243 12.38 3.73 -0.10
C MET A 243 11.83 2.31 -0.23
N ARG A 244 11.30 2.00 -1.42
CA ARG A 244 10.73 0.69 -1.81
C ARG A 244 9.45 0.30 -1.06
N THR A 245 8.94 1.11 -0.13
CA THR A 245 7.76 0.78 0.70
C THR A 245 6.52 0.43 -0.14
N GLN A 246 6.37 1.04 -1.31
CA GLN A 246 5.25 0.80 -2.23
C GLN A 246 5.26 -0.58 -2.90
N ILE A 247 6.39 -1.31 -2.92
CA ILE A 247 6.49 -2.62 -3.57
C ILE A 247 5.48 -3.62 -2.98
N GLU A 248 5.17 -3.50 -1.70
CA GLU A 248 4.14 -4.33 -1.06
C GLU A 248 2.80 -4.23 -1.78
N ALA A 249 2.38 -3.02 -2.19
CA ALA A 249 1.13 -2.82 -2.90
C ALA A 249 1.10 -3.57 -4.22
N ASP A 250 2.19 -3.50 -4.99
CA ASP A 250 2.32 -4.16 -6.29
C ASP A 250 2.21 -5.69 -6.14
N LEU A 251 2.87 -6.25 -5.12
CA LEU A 251 2.83 -7.69 -4.83
C LEU A 251 1.45 -8.15 -4.34
N LEU A 252 0.78 -7.37 -3.48
CA LEU A 252 -0.58 -7.68 -3.02
C LEU A 252 -1.59 -7.65 -4.18
N LEU A 253 -1.49 -6.65 -5.08
CA LEU A 253 -2.30 -6.59 -6.29
C LEU A 253 -2.07 -7.81 -7.19
N GLN A 254 -0.81 -8.22 -7.36
CA GLN A 254 -0.47 -9.41 -8.15
C GLN A 254 -1.09 -10.68 -7.57
N ASN A 255 -1.05 -10.87 -6.26
CA ASN A 255 -1.66 -12.02 -5.60
C ASN A 255 -3.19 -12.02 -5.77
N MET A 256 -3.84 -10.88 -5.58
CA MET A 256 -5.29 -10.76 -5.82
C MET A 256 -5.65 -11.04 -7.28
N MET A 257 -4.86 -10.57 -8.23
CA MET A 257 -5.09 -10.84 -9.65
C MET A 257 -4.99 -12.35 -9.97
N LEU A 258 -3.98 -13.04 -9.41
CA LEU A 258 -3.83 -14.48 -9.60
C LEU A 258 -4.98 -15.27 -8.97
N THR A 259 -5.43 -14.88 -7.77
CA THR A 259 -6.56 -15.55 -7.14
C THR A 259 -7.87 -15.28 -7.87
N ALA A 260 -8.11 -14.06 -8.36
CA ALA A 260 -9.29 -13.78 -9.17
C ALA A 260 -9.32 -14.66 -10.44
N GLU A 261 -8.20 -14.81 -11.14
CA GLU A 261 -8.08 -15.73 -12.28
C GLU A 261 -8.34 -17.19 -11.86
N ALA A 262 -7.79 -17.62 -10.72
CA ALA A 262 -8.00 -18.96 -10.19
C ALA A 262 -9.47 -19.25 -9.85
N MET A 263 -10.21 -18.23 -9.42
CA MET A 263 -11.64 -18.29 -9.19
C MET A 263 -12.45 -18.31 -10.49
N GLY A 264 -11.86 -17.96 -11.64
CA GLY A 264 -12.57 -17.78 -12.90
C GLY A 264 -13.20 -16.40 -13.08
N LEU A 265 -12.72 -15.40 -12.35
CA LEU A 265 -13.12 -14.00 -12.47
C LEU A 265 -12.25 -13.26 -13.48
N GLY A 266 -12.86 -12.27 -14.15
CA GLY A 266 -12.13 -11.32 -14.96
C GLY A 266 -11.39 -10.33 -14.08
N ALA A 267 -10.09 -10.15 -14.33
CA ALA A 267 -9.24 -9.28 -13.54
C ALA A 267 -8.27 -8.45 -14.40
N TRP A 268 -8.06 -7.20 -13.99
CA TRP A 268 -7.03 -6.35 -14.59
C TRP A 268 -6.49 -5.30 -13.64
N ILE A 269 -5.17 -5.08 -13.72
CA ILE A 269 -4.46 -4.00 -13.03
C ILE A 269 -4.30 -2.85 -14.01
N HIS A 270 -4.78 -1.67 -13.67
CA HIS A 270 -4.76 -0.51 -14.57
C HIS A 270 -4.75 0.83 -13.83
N ALA A 271 -4.45 1.88 -14.59
CA ALA A 271 -4.62 3.26 -14.13
C ALA A 271 -6.11 3.64 -14.17
N SER A 272 -6.69 3.89 -13.01
CA SER A 272 -8.09 4.30 -12.85
C SER A 272 -8.18 5.83 -12.65
N ILE A 273 -8.97 6.28 -11.67
CA ILE A 273 -9.07 7.69 -11.29
C ILE A 273 -7.70 8.21 -10.92
N ASN A 274 -7.36 9.39 -11.42
CA ASN A 274 -6.14 10.11 -11.08
C ASN A 274 -5.98 10.15 -9.55
N PRO A 275 -4.85 9.68 -9.01
CA PRO A 275 -4.63 9.60 -7.58
C PRO A 275 -4.93 10.88 -6.80
N GLN A 276 -4.51 12.03 -7.31
CA GLN A 276 -4.69 13.31 -6.62
C GLN A 276 -6.16 13.73 -6.61
N ILE A 277 -6.90 13.45 -7.69
CA ILE A 277 -8.34 13.64 -7.71
C ILE A 277 -8.99 12.68 -6.70
N ALA A 278 -8.70 11.37 -6.78
CA ALA A 278 -9.29 10.35 -5.91
C ALA A 278 -9.11 10.64 -4.40
N LEU A 279 -7.93 11.15 -4.00
CA LEU A 279 -7.67 11.53 -2.62
C LEU A 279 -8.34 12.85 -2.20
N GLY A 280 -8.74 13.71 -3.13
CA GLY A 280 -9.37 15.00 -2.86
C GLY A 280 -8.40 16.19 -2.79
N ASP A 281 -7.36 16.21 -3.61
CA ASP A 281 -6.35 17.28 -3.65
C ASP A 281 -7.02 18.66 -3.84
N PRO A 282 -6.68 19.68 -3.02
CA PRO A 282 -7.23 21.02 -3.09
C PRO A 282 -7.18 21.68 -4.49
N LYS A 283 -6.24 21.28 -5.35
CA LYS A 283 -6.18 21.81 -6.73
C LYS A 283 -7.32 21.34 -7.63
N PHE A 284 -7.93 20.19 -7.31
CA PHE A 284 -8.99 19.56 -8.09
C PHE A 284 -10.35 19.62 -7.40
N SER A 285 -10.39 19.91 -6.10
CA SER A 285 -11.59 19.81 -5.27
C SER A 285 -12.75 20.72 -5.69
N ARG A 286 -12.48 21.85 -6.36
CA ARG A 286 -13.53 22.72 -6.91
C ARG A 286 -14.34 22.05 -8.03
N THR A 287 -13.70 21.19 -8.82
CA THR A 287 -14.32 20.51 -9.97
C THR A 287 -14.84 19.14 -9.59
N TYR A 288 -14.08 18.39 -8.79
CA TYR A 288 -14.37 16.98 -8.49
C TYR A 288 -14.89 16.74 -7.07
N GLY A 289 -14.97 17.77 -6.23
CA GLY A 289 -15.41 17.65 -4.84
C GLY A 289 -14.34 17.05 -3.92
N ARG A 290 -14.78 16.52 -2.77
CA ARG A 290 -13.87 16.00 -1.73
C ARG A 290 -13.35 14.59 -2.00
N MET A 291 -13.99 13.81 -2.87
CA MET A 291 -13.62 12.43 -3.19
C MET A 291 -13.44 11.59 -1.91
N LEU A 292 -12.30 10.93 -1.67
CA LEU A 292 -12.02 10.22 -0.40
C LEU A 292 -11.83 11.14 0.81
N GLY A 293 -11.53 12.42 0.58
CA GLY A 293 -11.47 13.43 1.64
C GLY A 293 -10.21 13.36 2.51
N PHE A 294 -9.07 12.97 1.93
CA PHE A 294 -7.79 12.99 2.65
C PHE A 294 -7.44 14.39 3.13
N THR A 295 -6.74 14.47 4.25
CA THR A 295 -6.10 15.69 4.72
C THR A 295 -4.87 15.98 3.85
N PHE A 296 -4.88 17.15 3.21
CA PHE A 296 -3.75 17.65 2.44
C PHE A 296 -3.05 18.80 3.17
N VAL A 297 -1.71 18.80 3.10
CA VAL A 297 -0.88 19.94 3.50
C VAL A 297 -0.35 20.60 2.24
N THR A 298 -0.54 21.92 2.14
CA THR A 298 0.05 22.74 1.06
C THR A 298 1.20 23.57 1.64
N PRO A 299 2.46 23.28 1.28
CA PRO A 299 3.60 24.11 1.64
C PRO A 299 3.36 25.58 1.25
N ARG A 300 3.43 26.50 2.23
CA ARG A 300 3.37 27.93 1.91
C ARG A 300 4.56 28.30 1.03
N TRP A 301 4.28 28.99 -0.08
CA TRP A 301 5.29 29.43 -1.03
C TRP A 301 6.32 30.38 -0.40
N ARG A 302 7.58 30.23 -0.81
CA ARG A 302 8.71 31.11 -0.48
C ARG A 302 9.55 31.38 -1.72
N LEU A 303 10.34 32.46 -1.73
CA LEU A 303 11.26 32.78 -2.84
C LEU A 303 12.16 31.61 -3.24
N ALA A 304 12.57 30.79 -2.27
CA ALA A 304 13.39 29.61 -2.53
C ALA A 304 12.73 28.56 -3.42
N ASP A 305 11.40 28.54 -3.51
CA ASP A 305 10.68 27.56 -4.31
C ASP A 305 10.82 27.82 -5.81
N LEU A 306 11.25 29.02 -6.21
CA LEU A 306 11.58 29.34 -7.59
C LEU A 306 12.67 28.41 -8.14
N TRP A 307 13.72 28.15 -7.34
CA TRP A 307 14.81 27.28 -7.76
C TRP A 307 14.70 25.86 -7.22
N ARG A 308 14.15 25.65 -6.01
CA ARG A 308 14.02 24.30 -5.43
C ARG A 308 12.98 23.46 -6.17
N TRP A 309 11.85 24.06 -6.50
CA TRP A 309 10.67 23.36 -7.01
C TRP A 309 10.19 23.88 -8.36
N HIS A 310 10.85 24.90 -8.92
CA HIS A 310 10.42 25.58 -10.14
C HIS A 310 8.98 26.11 -10.04
N VAL A 311 8.58 26.56 -8.85
CA VAL A 311 7.27 27.15 -8.59
C VAL A 311 7.43 28.67 -8.55
N PRO A 312 7.11 29.39 -9.65
CA PRO A 312 7.53 30.78 -9.78
C PRO A 312 6.69 31.77 -8.96
N LEU A 313 5.45 31.42 -8.61
CA LEU A 313 4.50 32.33 -7.95
C LEU A 313 3.67 31.63 -6.86
N PRO A 314 3.22 32.35 -5.82
CA PRO A 314 2.39 31.80 -4.73
C PRO A 314 1.12 31.09 -5.20
N LYS A 315 0.48 31.55 -6.29
CA LYS A 315 -0.73 30.93 -6.84
C LYS A 315 -0.52 29.49 -7.32
N TYR A 316 0.72 29.06 -7.52
CA TYR A 316 1.09 27.70 -7.92
C TYR A 316 1.56 26.83 -6.73
N ALA A 317 1.44 27.31 -5.48
CA ALA A 317 1.87 26.56 -4.30
C ALA A 317 1.19 25.18 -4.16
N THR A 318 -0.03 25.04 -4.66
CA THR A 318 -0.79 23.79 -4.68
C THR A 318 -0.14 22.70 -5.55
N LEU A 319 0.82 23.02 -6.41
CA LEU A 319 1.65 22.01 -7.10
C LEU A 319 2.47 21.16 -6.12
N ARG A 320 2.65 21.64 -4.88
CA ARG A 320 3.38 20.96 -3.81
C ARG A 320 2.47 20.40 -2.73
N SER A 321 1.14 20.46 -2.91
CA SER A 321 0.22 19.80 -1.99
C SER A 321 0.57 18.31 -1.88
N HIS A 322 0.36 17.75 -0.69
CA HIS A 322 0.55 16.32 -0.46
C HIS A 322 -0.44 15.81 0.59
N PRO A 323 -0.92 14.58 0.45
CA PRO A 323 -1.78 13.93 1.44
C PRO A 323 -0.95 13.45 2.64
N VAL A 324 -1.50 13.62 3.85
CA VAL A 324 -0.85 13.26 5.12
C VAL A 324 -1.73 12.41 6.03
N GLY A 325 -3.01 12.23 5.71
CA GLY A 325 -3.88 11.38 6.51
C GLY A 325 -5.32 11.30 6.00
N LEU A 326 -6.08 10.41 6.62
CA LEU A 326 -7.51 10.21 6.41
C LEU A 326 -8.16 9.89 7.75
N THR A 327 -9.33 10.50 7.97
CA THR A 327 -10.17 10.27 9.15
C THR A 327 -11.50 9.68 8.69
N SER A 328 -12.03 8.74 9.46
CA SER A 328 -13.35 8.16 9.26
C SER A 328 -14.44 9.22 9.46
N ARG A 329 -15.67 8.93 9.03
CA ARG A 329 -16.82 9.82 9.24
C ARG A 329 -17.14 10.09 10.72
N GLU A 330 -16.68 9.21 11.61
CA GLU A 330 -16.88 9.26 13.06
C GLU A 330 -15.71 9.94 13.78
N GLY A 331 -14.68 10.40 13.05
CA GLY A 331 -13.54 11.10 13.63
C GLY A 331 -12.34 10.22 13.98
N GLU A 332 -12.38 8.92 13.70
CA GLU A 332 -11.27 7.99 13.94
C GLU A 332 -10.18 8.14 12.85
N PRO A 333 -8.88 8.24 13.20
CA PRO A 333 -7.81 8.23 12.21
C PRO A 333 -7.71 6.86 11.53
N LEU A 334 -7.93 6.79 10.21
CA LEU A 334 -7.79 5.57 9.42
C LEU A 334 -6.37 5.42 8.85
N ILE A 335 -5.78 6.54 8.41
CA ILE A 335 -4.40 6.64 7.94
C ILE A 335 -3.83 7.93 8.52
N ALA A 336 -2.65 7.88 9.11
CA ALA A 336 -1.97 9.06 9.63
C ALA A 336 -0.47 8.94 9.35
N ALA A 337 0.10 9.88 8.59
CA ALA A 337 1.53 9.90 8.31
C ALA A 337 2.33 10.25 9.58
N ALA A 338 3.53 9.67 9.70
CA ALA A 338 4.56 10.00 10.67
C ALA A 338 5.24 11.35 10.32
N CYS A 339 4.45 12.42 10.25
CA CYS A 339 4.90 13.79 10.09
C CYS A 339 3.83 14.78 10.59
N PRO A 340 4.12 16.08 10.66
CA PRO A 340 3.09 17.08 10.89
C PRO A 340 1.97 17.03 9.84
N PRO A 341 0.69 17.27 10.24
CA PRO A 341 0.25 17.74 11.55
C PRO A 341 -0.04 16.62 12.58
N THR A 342 0.04 15.34 12.21
CA THR A 342 -0.19 14.21 13.14
C THR A 342 0.76 14.28 14.34
N HIS A 343 2.02 14.60 14.08
CA HIS A 343 3.05 14.86 15.08
C HIS A 343 3.41 16.34 15.09
N GLN A 344 3.78 16.92 16.24
CA GLN A 344 4.06 18.36 16.33
C GLN A 344 5.35 18.73 15.58
N SER A 345 6.34 17.84 15.62
CA SER A 345 7.62 17.96 14.92
C SER A 345 8.02 16.64 14.25
N MET A 346 9.07 16.65 13.44
CA MET A 346 9.64 15.40 12.94
C MET A 346 10.41 14.65 14.02
N SER A 347 10.89 15.35 15.05
CA SER A 347 11.46 14.75 16.25
C SER A 347 10.45 13.86 16.96
N ASP A 348 9.23 14.36 17.20
CA ASP A 348 8.17 13.57 17.81
C ASP A 348 7.75 12.38 16.93
N ALA A 349 7.78 12.54 15.60
CA ALA A 349 7.48 11.46 14.66
C ALA A 349 8.55 10.36 14.70
N VAL A 350 9.84 10.74 14.76
CA VAL A 350 10.96 9.78 14.91
C VAL A 350 10.86 9.05 16.24
N ASP A 351 10.57 9.77 17.32
CA ASP A 351 10.42 9.18 18.66
C ASP A 351 9.22 8.22 18.70
N ALA A 352 8.11 8.55 18.04
CA ALA A 352 6.96 7.66 17.91
C ALA A 352 7.29 6.37 17.15
N VAL A 353 8.04 6.46 16.04
CA VAL A 353 8.49 5.28 15.28
C VAL A 353 9.43 4.40 16.11
N ILE A 354 10.34 5.01 16.87
CA ILE A 354 11.22 4.29 17.80
C ILE A 354 10.42 3.64 18.93
N ALA A 355 9.49 4.37 19.56
CA ALA A 355 8.66 3.85 20.63
C ALA A 355 7.78 2.67 20.17
N ALA A 356 7.23 2.72 18.95
CA ALA A 356 6.47 1.62 18.37
C ALA A 356 7.32 0.33 18.16
N LYS A 357 8.65 0.47 18.05
CA LYS A 357 9.58 -0.65 17.92
C LYS A 357 10.11 -1.12 19.28
N PHE A 358 10.65 -0.21 20.08
CA PHE A 358 11.47 -0.53 21.26
C PHE A 358 10.90 0.03 22.58
N GLY A 359 9.88 0.88 22.53
CA GLY A 359 9.22 1.42 23.72
C GLY A 359 8.31 0.39 24.41
N THR A 360 7.69 0.79 25.51
CA THR A 360 6.72 -0.04 26.25
C THR A 360 5.55 -0.43 25.35
N GLY A 361 5.33 -1.73 25.16
CA GLY A 361 4.29 -2.23 24.25
C GLY A 361 4.67 -2.16 22.76
N GLY A 362 5.90 -1.77 22.46
CA GLY A 362 6.46 -1.80 21.11
C GLY A 362 6.80 -3.22 20.65
N THR A 363 7.00 -3.37 19.35
CA THR A 363 7.18 -4.66 18.66
C THR A 363 8.23 -5.57 19.30
N TYR A 364 9.41 -5.04 19.64
CA TYR A 364 10.51 -5.82 20.25
C TYR A 364 10.43 -5.89 21.79
N SER A 365 9.42 -5.28 22.41
CA SER A 365 9.15 -5.44 23.86
C SER A 365 8.14 -6.54 24.15
N ASP A 366 7.43 -7.04 23.13
CA ASP A 366 6.38 -8.05 23.25
C ASP A 366 6.97 -9.47 23.32
N LYS A 367 7.27 -9.91 24.54
CA LYS A 367 7.85 -11.25 24.79
C LYS A 367 6.92 -12.38 24.37
N ASP A 368 5.61 -12.18 24.45
CA ASP A 368 4.61 -13.22 24.12
C ASP A 368 4.57 -13.46 22.61
N VAL A 369 4.69 -12.41 21.80
CA VAL A 369 4.86 -12.54 20.35
C VAL A 369 6.13 -13.29 20.00
N PHE A 370 7.27 -12.96 20.62
CA PHE A 370 8.54 -13.65 20.34
C PHE A 370 8.55 -15.11 20.81
N ALA A 371 7.86 -15.44 21.91
CA ALA A 371 7.68 -16.82 22.37
C ALA A 371 6.79 -17.65 21.42
N ARG A 372 5.94 -17.00 20.61
CA ARG A 372 5.16 -17.67 19.56
C ARG A 372 5.92 -17.85 18.24
N ILE A 373 6.99 -17.07 18.03
CA ILE A 373 7.84 -17.14 16.84
C ILE A 373 8.94 -18.18 17.04
N TYR A 374 9.64 -18.10 18.16
CA TYR A 374 10.80 -18.93 18.46
C TYR A 374 10.45 -20.13 19.32
N LYS A 375 11.20 -21.21 19.14
CA LYS A 375 11.16 -22.36 20.05
C LYS A 375 11.82 -22.00 21.39
N GLU A 376 11.36 -22.61 22.47
CA GLU A 376 12.01 -22.57 23.78
C GLU A 376 12.33 -21.13 24.23
N ASP A 377 13.57 -20.86 24.66
CA ASP A 377 14.03 -19.55 25.12
C ASP A 377 14.69 -18.71 24.01
N TYR A 378 14.76 -19.20 22.76
CA TYR A 378 15.45 -18.49 21.67
C TYR A 378 14.86 -17.11 21.38
N GLY A 379 13.56 -16.90 21.63
CA GLY A 379 12.94 -15.58 21.50
C GLY A 379 13.47 -14.57 22.52
N GLN A 380 13.70 -15.02 23.77
CA GLN A 380 14.30 -14.18 24.80
C GLN A 380 15.77 -13.88 24.50
N ARG A 381 16.52 -14.88 23.99
CA ARG A 381 17.90 -14.71 23.53
C ARG A 381 18.01 -13.73 22.38
N TYR A 382 17.16 -13.86 21.36
CA TYR A 382 17.06 -12.90 20.26
C TYR A 382 16.84 -11.48 20.79
N LEU A 383 15.88 -11.28 21.70
CA LEU A 383 15.57 -9.96 22.24
C LEU A 383 16.75 -9.36 23.03
N ALA A 384 17.49 -10.19 23.76
CA ALA A 384 18.63 -9.77 24.57
C ALA A 384 19.92 -9.52 23.76
N GLU A 385 20.17 -10.33 22.72
CA GLU A 385 21.44 -10.34 21.98
C GLU A 385 21.40 -9.46 20.73
N ALA A 386 20.27 -9.39 20.04
CA ALA A 386 20.16 -8.62 18.80
C ALA A 386 20.20 -7.11 19.09
N SER A 387 21.12 -6.41 18.41
CA SER A 387 21.35 -4.99 18.63
C SER A 387 20.18 -4.12 18.20
N GLU A 388 19.95 -3.06 18.97
CA GLU A 388 19.04 -1.96 18.63
C GLU A 388 19.80 -0.84 17.91
N TYR A 389 19.09 0.21 17.51
CA TYR A 389 19.73 1.37 16.89
C TYR A 389 20.58 2.14 17.91
N ASP A 390 21.81 2.49 17.53
CA ASP A 390 22.67 3.41 18.28
C ASP A 390 22.00 4.80 18.38
N GLU A 391 22.12 5.47 19.52
CA GLU A 391 21.48 6.77 19.74
C GLU A 391 21.93 7.81 18.69
N ARG A 392 23.19 7.77 18.23
CA ARG A 392 23.66 8.68 17.17
C ARG A 392 23.02 8.40 15.82
N VAL A 393 22.62 7.16 15.55
CA VAL A 393 21.84 6.80 14.35
C VAL A 393 20.46 7.47 14.42
N ILE A 394 19.80 7.37 15.57
CA ILE A 394 18.47 7.96 15.81
C ILE A 394 18.56 9.49 15.71
N ASP A 395 19.53 10.11 16.38
CA ASP A 395 19.73 11.56 16.36
C ASP A 395 20.06 12.08 14.95
N CYS A 396 20.90 11.36 14.20
CA CYS A 396 21.22 11.72 12.83
C CYS A 396 19.99 11.61 11.92
N ALA A 397 19.18 10.56 12.06
CA ALA A 397 17.92 10.42 11.34
C ALA A 397 16.95 11.56 11.70
N ARG A 398 16.87 11.93 12.98
CA ARG A 398 16.07 13.06 13.48
C ARG A 398 16.47 14.37 12.81
N ASP A 399 17.76 14.70 12.76
CA ASP A 399 18.24 15.93 12.11
C ASP A 399 17.94 15.96 10.60
N ILE A 400 18.02 14.81 9.91
CA ILE A 400 17.66 14.69 8.49
C ILE A 400 16.16 14.97 8.31
N CYS A 401 15.31 14.32 9.10
CA CYS A 401 13.86 14.50 9.06
C CYS A 401 13.45 15.95 9.37
N GLU A 402 14.04 16.57 10.40
CA GLU A 402 13.82 17.98 10.75
C GLU A 402 14.28 18.92 9.64
N TYR A 403 15.44 18.64 9.02
CA TYR A 403 15.88 19.41 7.86
C TYR A 403 14.89 19.31 6.70
N ILE A 404 14.38 18.11 6.40
CA ILE A 404 13.42 17.88 5.31
C ILE A 404 12.16 18.72 5.54
N ILE A 405 11.52 18.62 6.70
CA ILE A 405 10.30 19.38 6.98
C ILE A 405 10.59 20.89 7.06
N GLY A 406 11.70 21.32 7.65
CA GLY A 406 12.06 22.74 7.77
C GLY A 406 12.37 23.39 6.43
N THR A 407 12.99 22.64 5.50
CA THR A 407 13.42 23.12 4.18
C THR A 407 12.29 23.03 3.16
N HIS A 408 11.56 21.91 3.15
CA HIS A 408 10.58 21.55 2.11
C HIS A 408 9.13 21.61 2.60
N ARG A 409 8.87 21.78 3.91
CA ARG A 409 7.51 21.88 4.49
C ARG A 409 6.58 20.73 4.11
N ARG A 410 7.20 19.59 3.79
CA ARG A 410 6.62 18.34 3.33
C ARG A 410 7.59 17.24 3.67
N PHE A 411 7.07 16.09 4.06
CA PHE A 411 7.84 14.91 4.38
C PHE A 411 7.18 13.66 3.78
N PRO A 412 7.93 12.76 3.11
CA PRO A 412 9.29 12.97 2.61
C PRO A 412 9.37 14.11 1.57
N ALA A 413 10.58 14.61 1.28
CA ALA A 413 10.73 15.78 0.41
C ALA A 413 10.17 15.56 -1.01
N HIS A 414 10.51 14.43 -1.64
CA HIS A 414 10.32 14.20 -3.08
C HIS A 414 9.25 13.16 -3.44
N THR A 415 8.54 12.63 -2.44
CA THR A 415 7.39 11.73 -2.62
C THR A 415 6.28 12.10 -1.64
N ASP A 416 5.04 11.65 -1.86
CA ASP A 416 3.93 11.91 -0.94
C ASP A 416 4.10 11.06 0.32
N ALA A 417 3.72 11.59 1.49
CA ALA A 417 3.70 10.79 2.72
C ALA A 417 2.74 9.62 2.57
N ILE A 418 1.54 9.92 2.07
CA ILE A 418 0.55 8.94 1.65
C ILE A 418 0.59 8.84 0.13
N HIS A 419 1.29 7.83 -0.36
CA HIS A 419 1.51 7.60 -1.78
C HIS A 419 0.44 6.67 -2.37
N VAL A 420 -0.01 6.99 -3.57
CA VAL A 420 -0.90 6.11 -4.34
C VAL A 420 -0.15 5.71 -5.60
N PRO A 421 0.19 4.43 -5.80
CA PRO A 421 0.98 3.95 -6.94
C PRO A 421 0.40 4.28 -8.32
N GLY A 422 -0.89 4.61 -8.39
CA GLY A 422 -1.58 4.89 -9.65
C GLY A 422 -2.06 3.64 -10.38
N ILE A 423 -2.00 2.47 -9.73
CA ILE A 423 -2.52 1.19 -10.23
C ILE A 423 -3.54 0.60 -9.27
N TRP A 424 -4.63 0.09 -9.82
CA TRP A 424 -5.79 -0.42 -9.09
C TRP A 424 -6.12 -1.79 -9.68
N LEU A 425 -6.69 -2.71 -8.91
CA LEU A 425 -7.20 -3.98 -9.44
C LEU A 425 -8.71 -3.90 -9.54
N GLN A 426 -9.27 -4.21 -10.71
CA GLN A 426 -10.70 -4.44 -10.87
C GLN A 426 -10.96 -5.92 -11.13
N THR A 427 -11.92 -6.49 -10.40
CA THR A 427 -12.41 -7.86 -10.51
C THR A 427 -13.90 -7.87 -10.84
N HIS A 428 -14.33 -8.83 -11.66
CA HIS A 428 -15.72 -8.90 -12.14
C HIS A 428 -16.04 -10.27 -12.77
N HIS A 429 -17.32 -10.60 -12.86
CA HIS A 429 -17.80 -11.66 -13.75
C HIS A 429 -17.51 -11.29 -15.21
N VAL A 430 -16.90 -12.19 -15.97
CA VAL A 430 -16.55 -11.96 -17.39
C VAL A 430 -17.78 -11.91 -18.28
N GLU A 431 -17.71 -11.10 -19.35
CA GLU A 431 -18.66 -11.15 -20.45
C GLU A 431 -18.28 -12.28 -21.42
N SER A 432 -18.75 -13.50 -21.14
CA SER A 432 -18.29 -14.71 -21.84
C SER A 432 -18.47 -14.63 -23.36
N GLU A 433 -19.63 -14.16 -23.81
CA GLU A 433 -19.98 -14.05 -25.22
C GLU A 433 -19.13 -13.02 -25.98
N TYR A 434 -18.64 -11.98 -25.30
CA TYR A 434 -17.65 -11.06 -25.87
C TYR A 434 -16.34 -11.79 -26.17
N TYR A 435 -15.82 -12.54 -25.19
CA TYR A 435 -14.55 -13.24 -25.36
C TYR A 435 -14.64 -14.38 -26.37
N ASP A 436 -15.71 -15.17 -26.34
CA ASP A 436 -15.93 -16.27 -27.29
C ASP A 436 -16.11 -15.77 -28.73
N ARG A 437 -16.67 -14.57 -28.92
CA ARG A 437 -16.85 -13.97 -30.24
C ARG A 437 -15.56 -13.46 -30.86
N PHE A 438 -14.68 -12.84 -30.07
CA PHE A 438 -13.56 -12.05 -30.60
C PHE A 438 -12.17 -12.65 -30.37
N PHE A 439 -12.02 -13.63 -29.48
CA PHE A 439 -10.70 -14.14 -29.09
C PHE A 439 -10.61 -15.67 -29.17
N VAL A 440 -9.52 -16.15 -29.75
CA VAL A 440 -9.16 -17.58 -29.67
C VAL A 440 -8.65 -17.84 -28.25
N ASN A 441 -9.25 -18.81 -27.56
CA ASN A 441 -8.93 -19.14 -26.16
C ASN A 441 -9.05 -17.94 -25.21
N GLY A 442 -10.06 -17.08 -25.44
CA GLY A 442 -10.29 -15.89 -24.61
C GLY A 442 -10.64 -16.19 -23.16
N LEU A 443 -11.15 -17.39 -22.87
CA LEU A 443 -11.56 -17.84 -21.53
C LEU A 443 -10.89 -19.16 -21.17
N THR A 444 -10.52 -19.29 -19.90
CA THR A 444 -10.01 -20.54 -19.32
C THR A 444 -11.16 -21.44 -18.85
N PRO A 445 -10.91 -22.74 -18.55
CA PRO A 445 -11.93 -23.59 -17.94
C PRO A 445 -12.49 -23.06 -16.61
N ALA A 446 -11.69 -22.29 -15.85
CA ALA A 446 -12.14 -21.63 -14.62
C ALA A 446 -13.28 -20.64 -14.91
N HIS A 447 -13.07 -19.75 -15.89
CA HIS A 447 -14.08 -18.77 -16.30
C HIS A 447 -15.37 -19.43 -16.76
N ARG A 448 -15.28 -20.51 -17.55
CA ARG A 448 -16.47 -21.19 -18.10
C ARG A 448 -17.32 -21.88 -17.03
N ARG A 449 -16.70 -22.39 -15.97
CA ARG A 449 -17.38 -23.10 -14.87
C ARG A 449 -17.69 -22.20 -13.67
N HIS A 450 -17.34 -20.92 -13.74
CA HIS A 450 -17.45 -20.02 -12.59
C HIS A 450 -18.88 -19.96 -12.04
N ALA A 451 -19.86 -19.61 -12.87
CA ALA A 451 -21.25 -19.50 -12.45
C ALA A 451 -21.81 -20.83 -11.89
N GLU A 452 -21.45 -21.97 -12.50
CA GLU A 452 -21.85 -23.30 -12.02
C GLU A 452 -21.33 -23.59 -10.60
N LEU A 453 -20.13 -23.11 -10.28
CA LEU A 453 -19.44 -23.42 -9.03
C LEU A 453 -19.66 -22.38 -7.92
N TRP A 454 -19.90 -21.12 -8.29
CA TRP A 454 -19.93 -19.99 -7.34
C TRP A 454 -21.32 -19.39 -7.12
N ASP A 455 -22.28 -19.56 -8.04
CA ASP A 455 -23.65 -19.01 -7.88
C ASP A 455 -24.62 -20.02 -7.21
N THR A 456 -24.09 -21.00 -6.45
CA THR A 456 -24.85 -22.14 -5.90
C THR A 456 -25.62 -21.85 -4.62
#